data_AF-A0A833REG7-F1
#
_entry.id   AF-A0A833REG7-F1
#
_cell.length_a   1.000
_cell.length_b   1.000
_cell.length_c   1.000
_cell.angle_alpha   90.00
_cell.angle_beta   90.00
_cell.angle_gamma   90.00
#
_symmetry.space_group_name_H-M   'P 1'
#
loop_
_entity.id
_entity.type
_entity.pdbx_description
1 polymer ?
#
loop_
_entity_poly.entity_id
_entity_poly.type
_entity_poly.pdbx_seq_one_letter_code
_entity_poly.pdbx_strand_id
1 'polypeptide(L)'
;MARVYHNALYPNGDGDVYRDQLLYDHIKKLAKVVTPNHKDLRIPKIYHYECPWPWAQAELAVISAYKTPRDKLQCVFRCATTIMNLLSMATERGVPAADDLIPVLVYTNPPSLLSTIQYVDSFYGNRLGGEEQYWWTQFCSAIEFIKTMD
;
A
#
# COMPACT_ATOMS: atom_id res chain seq x y z
N MET A 1 -18.73 6.24 -18.41
CA MET A 1 -17.35 6.22 -17.87
C MET A 1 -17.22 5.51 -16.52
N ALA A 2 -18.05 5.80 -15.50
CA ALA A 2 -17.97 5.11 -14.20
C ALA A 2 -18.20 3.58 -14.27
N ARG A 3 -19.14 3.14 -15.11
CA ARG A 3 -19.49 1.72 -15.29
C ARG A 3 -18.39 0.89 -15.97
N VAL A 4 -17.61 1.53 -16.85
CA VAL A 4 -16.44 0.89 -17.51
C VAL A 4 -15.30 0.73 -16.51
N TYR A 5 -15.04 1.75 -15.68
CA TYR A 5 -14.04 1.67 -14.62
C TYR A 5 -14.40 0.61 -13.58
N HIS A 6 -15.66 0.54 -13.14
CA HIS A 6 -16.11 -0.46 -12.18
C HIS A 6 -15.88 -1.89 -12.69
N ASN A 7 -16.26 -2.16 -13.94
CA ASN A 7 -16.06 -3.50 -14.54
C ASN A 7 -14.58 -3.81 -14.82
N ALA A 8 -13.76 -2.78 -15.02
CA ALA A 8 -12.32 -2.97 -15.21
C ALA A 8 -11.59 -3.20 -13.88
N LEU A 9 -12.05 -2.56 -12.79
CA LEU A 9 -11.53 -2.75 -11.44
C LEU A 9 -11.97 -4.09 -10.83
N TYR A 10 -13.22 -4.50 -11.08
CA TYR A 10 -13.81 -5.74 -10.59
C TYR A 10 -14.21 -6.65 -11.77
N PRO A 11 -13.24 -7.24 -12.50
CA PRO A 11 -13.53 -8.11 -13.64
C PRO A 11 -14.37 -9.34 -13.28
N ASN A 12 -14.25 -9.85 -12.04
CA ASN A 12 -15.06 -10.97 -11.54
C ASN A 12 -16.27 -10.52 -10.70
N GLY A 13 -16.56 -9.21 -10.67
CA GLY A 13 -17.69 -8.64 -9.93
C GLY A 13 -17.59 -8.89 -8.42
N ASP A 14 -18.63 -9.49 -7.85
CA ASP A 14 -18.77 -9.68 -6.39
C ASP A 14 -17.64 -10.51 -5.77
N GLY A 15 -16.99 -11.38 -6.54
CA GLY A 15 -15.85 -12.16 -6.07
C GLY A 15 -14.65 -11.29 -5.71
N ASP A 16 -14.39 -10.23 -6.49
CA ASP A 16 -13.29 -9.31 -6.23
C ASP A 16 -13.61 -8.41 -5.02
N VAL A 17 -14.85 -7.93 -4.94
CA VAL A 17 -15.36 -7.14 -3.80
C VAL A 17 -15.27 -7.93 -2.50
N TYR A 18 -15.63 -9.21 -2.51
CA TYR A 18 -15.54 -10.06 -1.32
C TYR A 18 -14.09 -10.29 -0.87
N ARG A 19 -13.17 -10.51 -1.81
CA ARG A 19 -11.72 -10.65 -1.50
C ARG A 19 -11.16 -9.38 -0.87
N ASP A 20 -11.51 -8.23 -1.42
CA ASP A 20 -11.09 -6.93 -0.87
C ASP A 20 -11.67 -6.70 0.53
N GLN A 21 -12.94 -7.05 0.76
CA GLN A 21 -13.57 -6.91 2.06
C GLN A 21 -12.89 -7.80 3.12
N LEU A 22 -12.55 -9.04 2.76
CA LEU A 22 -11.81 -9.94 3.65
C LEU A 22 -10.45 -9.36 4.05
N LEU A 23 -9.69 -8.84 3.08
CA LEU A 23 -8.41 -8.20 3.37
C LEU A 23 -8.60 -6.94 4.24
N TYR A 24 -9.58 -6.11 3.92
CA TYR A 24 -9.88 -4.89 4.68
C TYR A 24 -10.21 -5.20 6.14
N ASP A 25 -11.04 -6.21 6.39
CA ASP A 25 -11.41 -6.64 7.74
C ASP A 25 -10.23 -7.27 8.49
N HIS A 26 -9.36 -7.99 7.76
CA HIS A 26 -8.12 -8.54 8.31
C HIS A 26 -7.14 -7.42 8.73
N ILE A 27 -6.87 -6.44 7.85
CA ILE A 27 -6.05 -5.26 8.17
C ILE A 27 -6.64 -4.50 9.36
N LYS A 28 -7.96 -4.34 9.40
CA LYS A 28 -8.65 -3.64 10.50
C LYS A 28 -8.51 -4.36 11.85
N LYS A 29 -8.44 -5.70 11.85
CA LYS A 29 -8.13 -6.48 13.06
C LYS A 29 -6.67 -6.32 13.44
N LEU A 30 -5.76 -6.44 12.48
CA LEU A 30 -4.33 -6.23 12.68
C LEU A 30 -4.02 -4.84 13.23
N ALA A 31 -4.65 -3.78 12.73
CA ALA A 31 -4.44 -2.41 13.20
C ALA A 31 -4.74 -2.21 14.71
N LYS A 32 -5.49 -3.12 15.34
CA LYS A 32 -5.73 -3.10 16.81
C LYS A 32 -4.62 -3.75 17.63
N VAL A 33 -3.84 -4.63 17.00
CA VAL A 33 -2.81 -5.47 17.65
C VAL A 33 -1.40 -4.97 17.28
N VAL A 34 -1.26 -4.52 16.04
CA VAL A 34 -0.04 -4.02 15.45
C VAL A 34 0.28 -2.65 16.05
N THR A 35 1.16 -2.67 17.05
CA THR A 35 1.84 -1.48 17.55
C THR A 35 3.09 -1.21 16.73
N PRO A 36 3.63 0.02 16.69
CA PRO A 36 4.89 0.29 15.99
C PRO A 36 6.05 -0.60 16.49
N ASN A 37 5.97 -1.08 17.74
CA ASN A 37 6.93 -2.01 18.34
C ASN A 37 6.64 -3.50 18.03
N HIS A 38 5.75 -3.83 17.08
CA HIS A 38 5.43 -5.22 16.77
C HIS A 38 6.67 -5.94 16.23
N LYS A 39 6.93 -7.15 16.74
CA LYS A 39 8.15 -7.92 16.41
C LYS A 39 8.28 -8.21 14.91
N ASP A 40 7.15 -8.34 14.23
CA ASP A 40 7.10 -8.66 12.81
C ASP A 40 7.22 -7.43 11.91
N LEU A 41 6.92 -6.23 12.41
CA LEU A 41 7.10 -5.00 11.61
C LEU A 41 8.56 -4.55 11.54
N ARG A 42 9.42 -5.03 12.46
CA ARG A 42 10.87 -4.75 12.55
C ARG A 42 11.29 -3.29 12.30
N ILE A 43 10.39 -2.32 12.50
CA ILE A 43 10.66 -0.92 12.26
C ILE A 43 11.69 -0.46 13.31
N PRO A 44 12.83 0.09 12.90
CA PRO A 44 13.71 0.78 13.83
C PRO A 44 12.97 1.85 14.63
N LYS A 45 13.16 1.85 15.97
CA LYS A 45 12.50 2.80 16.89
C LYS A 45 12.67 4.27 16.52
N ILE A 46 13.72 4.58 15.78
CA ILE A 46 14.01 5.92 15.23
C ILE A 46 12.87 6.39 14.31
N TYR A 47 12.21 5.48 13.60
CA TYR A 47 11.12 5.79 12.67
C TYR A 47 9.75 5.89 13.36
N HIS A 48 9.67 5.61 14.66
CA HIS A 48 8.42 5.72 15.43
C HIS A 48 8.06 7.18 15.75
N TYR A 49 9.02 8.11 15.60
CA TYR A 49 8.83 9.52 15.97
C TYR A 49 7.72 10.20 15.17
N GLU A 50 7.54 9.82 13.90
CA GLU A 50 6.49 10.37 13.05
C GLU A 50 5.25 9.47 12.93
N CYS A 51 5.20 8.35 13.66
CA CYS A 51 4.05 7.46 13.66
C CYS A 51 2.78 8.25 14.06
N PRO A 52 1.68 8.16 13.29
CA PRO A 52 1.37 7.14 12.29
C PRO A 52 1.67 7.51 10.82
N TRP A 53 2.62 8.41 10.55
CA TRP A 53 3.03 8.89 9.21
C TRP A 53 1.88 9.51 8.41
N PRO A 54 1.20 10.55 8.95
CA PRO A 54 -0.04 11.11 8.37
C PRO A 54 0.10 11.55 6.91
N TRP A 55 1.29 12.03 6.51
CA TRP A 55 1.58 12.45 5.14
C TRP A 55 1.59 11.26 4.16
N ALA A 56 2.22 10.15 4.55
CA ALA A 56 2.24 8.94 3.73
C ALA A 56 0.84 8.31 3.67
N GLN A 57 0.09 8.35 4.77
CA GLN A 57 -1.30 7.89 4.78
C GLN A 57 -2.19 8.69 3.83
N ALA A 58 -2.03 10.01 3.79
CA ALA A 58 -2.80 10.88 2.90
C ALA A 58 -2.61 10.51 1.43
N GLU A 59 -1.38 10.17 1.01
CA GLU A 59 -1.07 9.73 -0.36
C GLU A 59 -1.75 8.39 -0.70
N LEU A 60 -1.78 7.44 0.23
CA LEU A 60 -2.47 6.15 0.00
C LEU A 60 -3.98 6.26 0.12
N ALA A 61 -4.52 7.13 0.98
CA ALA A 61 -5.96 7.29 1.18
C ALA A 61 -6.67 7.71 -0.12
N VAL A 62 -5.99 8.48 -0.97
CA VAL A 62 -6.54 8.97 -2.25
C VAL A 62 -6.43 7.95 -3.39
N ILE A 63 -5.79 6.79 -3.21
CA ILE A 63 -5.62 5.78 -4.27
C ILE A 63 -6.95 5.31 -4.87
N SER A 64 -8.00 5.24 -4.04
CA SER A 64 -9.35 4.83 -4.44
C SER A 64 -10.07 5.90 -5.28
N ALA A 65 -9.70 7.18 -5.10
CA ALA A 65 -10.29 8.30 -5.83
C ALA A 65 -9.79 8.38 -7.29
N TYR A 66 -8.55 7.93 -7.55
CA TYR A 66 -7.99 7.89 -8.89
C TYR A 66 -8.54 6.73 -9.72
N LYS A 67 -8.81 7.01 -11.00
CA LYS A 67 -9.39 6.03 -11.95
C LYS A 67 -8.39 5.43 -12.92
N THR A 68 -7.26 6.08 -13.16
CA THR A 68 -6.26 5.55 -14.08
C THR A 68 -5.24 4.70 -13.32
N PRO A 69 -4.72 3.60 -13.92
CA PRO A 69 -3.76 2.75 -13.25
C PRO A 69 -2.44 3.48 -12.98
N ARG A 70 -2.07 4.42 -13.87
CA ARG A 70 -0.89 5.28 -13.69
C ARG A 70 -1.02 6.17 -12.46
N ASP A 71 -2.17 6.81 -12.25
CA ASP A 71 -2.37 7.69 -11.10
C ASP A 71 -2.37 6.90 -9.78
N LYS A 72 -2.94 5.69 -9.79
CA LYS A 72 -2.91 4.76 -8.65
C LYS A 72 -1.48 4.35 -8.28
N LEU A 73 -0.67 4.01 -9.29
CA LEU A 73 0.76 3.74 -9.09
C LEU A 73 1.48 4.96 -8.55
N GLN A 74 1.18 6.15 -9.05
CA GLN A 74 1.80 7.39 -8.60
C GLN A 74 1.45 7.71 -7.14
N CYS A 75 0.27 7.32 -6.63
CA CYS A 75 -0.03 7.38 -5.18
C CYS A 75 0.92 6.49 -4.37
N VAL A 76 1.16 5.26 -4.83
CA VAL A 76 2.10 4.34 -4.16
C VAL A 76 3.52 4.90 -4.21
N PHE A 77 3.94 5.41 -5.36
CA PHE A 77 5.26 6.02 -5.53
C PHE A 77 5.46 7.26 -4.64
N ARG A 78 4.46 8.15 -4.56
CA ARG A 78 4.49 9.31 -3.65
C ARG A 78 4.49 8.88 -2.19
N CYS A 79 3.68 7.90 -1.81
CA CYS A 79 3.70 7.34 -0.46
C CYS A 79 5.09 6.79 -0.10
N ALA A 80 5.67 5.97 -0.98
CA ALA A 80 7.00 5.42 -0.79
C ALA A 80 8.05 6.52 -0.67
N THR A 81 8.06 7.49 -1.58
CA THR A 81 8.99 8.63 -1.56
C THR A 81 8.84 9.48 -0.29
N THR A 82 7.60 9.73 0.16
CA THR A 82 7.34 10.40 1.44
C THR A 82 7.96 9.63 2.58
N ILE A 83 7.74 8.32 2.66
CA ILE A 83 8.38 7.47 3.66
C ILE A 83 9.91 7.55 3.54
N MET A 84 10.49 7.42 2.35
CA MET A 84 11.94 7.55 2.16
C MET A 84 12.49 8.86 2.67
N ASN A 85 11.81 9.98 2.39
CA ASN A 85 12.24 11.30 2.84
C ASN A 85 12.19 11.40 4.37
N LEU A 86 11.11 10.88 4.99
CA LEU A 86 11.00 10.80 6.45
C LEU A 86 12.13 9.94 7.06
N LEU A 87 12.44 8.80 6.43
CA LEU A 87 13.50 7.90 6.87
C LEU A 87 14.90 8.52 6.67
N SER A 88 15.13 9.21 5.56
CA SER A 88 16.41 9.86 5.23
C SER A 88 16.74 11.01 6.18
N MET A 89 15.72 11.72 6.68
CA MET A 89 15.91 12.71 7.75
C MET A 89 16.26 12.07 9.09
N ALA A 90 15.79 10.84 9.33
CA ALA A 90 15.95 10.14 10.59
C ALA A 90 17.21 9.24 10.65
N THR A 91 17.79 8.85 9.51
CA THR A 91 18.95 7.95 9.44
C THR A 91 19.79 8.18 8.17
N GLU A 92 21.12 8.21 8.29
CA GLU A 92 22.02 8.51 7.15
C GLU A 92 22.18 7.37 6.11
N ARG A 93 21.68 6.14 6.34
CA ARG A 93 22.10 4.95 5.54
C ARG A 93 21.09 3.80 5.36
N GLY A 94 19.80 4.01 5.50
CA GLY A 94 18.80 2.96 5.25
C GLY A 94 18.24 3.05 3.83
N VAL A 95 18.40 2.00 3.00
CA VAL A 95 17.57 1.85 1.80
C VAL A 95 16.21 1.33 2.26
N PRO A 96 15.10 2.04 1.99
CA PRO A 96 13.78 1.61 2.41
C PRO A 96 13.35 0.33 1.70
N ALA A 97 12.62 -0.53 2.42
CA ALA A 97 12.14 -1.82 1.96
C ALA A 97 10.61 -1.95 2.11
N ALA A 98 10.03 -3.05 1.64
CA ALA A 98 8.60 -3.36 1.81
C ALA A 98 8.16 -3.26 3.28
N ASP A 99 9.04 -3.63 4.21
CA ASP A 99 8.79 -3.58 5.65
C ASP A 99 8.43 -2.16 6.14
N ASP A 100 8.94 -1.12 5.47
CA ASP A 100 8.65 0.28 5.80
C ASP A 100 7.27 0.74 5.29
N LEU A 101 6.68 0.03 4.32
CA LEU A 101 5.35 0.31 3.75
C LEU A 101 4.22 -0.36 4.55
N ILE A 102 4.48 -1.52 5.16
CA ILE A 102 3.48 -2.28 5.93
C ILE A 102 2.77 -1.42 6.99
N PRO A 103 3.46 -0.62 7.82
CA PRO A 103 2.82 0.14 8.87
C PRO A 103 1.84 1.17 8.30
N VAL A 104 2.26 1.90 7.26
CA VAL A 104 1.41 2.91 6.60
C VAL A 104 0.18 2.26 5.96
N LEU A 105 0.35 1.09 5.35
CA LEU A 105 -0.76 0.28 4.83
C LEU A 105 -1.74 -0.15 5.91
N VAL A 106 -1.23 -0.64 7.06
CA VAL A 106 -2.08 -1.09 8.17
C VAL A 106 -2.90 0.06 8.76
N TYR A 107 -2.30 1.25 8.90
CA TYR A 107 -3.01 2.41 9.46
C TYR A 107 -3.95 3.10 8.46
N THR A 108 -3.64 3.08 7.16
CA THR A 108 -4.48 3.72 6.13
C THR A 108 -5.64 2.83 5.72
N ASN A 109 -5.38 1.52 5.60
CA ASN A 109 -6.32 0.49 5.16
C ASN A 109 -7.22 0.94 3.97
N PRO A 110 -6.64 1.35 2.83
CA PRO A 110 -7.43 1.83 1.71
C PRO A 110 -8.34 0.71 1.17
N PRO A 111 -9.57 1.04 0.71
CA PRO A 111 -10.47 0.03 0.16
C PRO A 111 -9.95 -0.49 -1.18
N SER A 112 -10.36 -1.70 -1.52
CA SER A 112 -10.15 -2.30 -2.85
C SER A 112 -8.67 -2.48 -3.23
N LEU A 113 -7.83 -2.86 -2.26
CA LEU A 113 -6.39 -3.04 -2.45
C LEU A 113 -6.04 -4.14 -3.46
N LEU A 114 -6.66 -5.32 -3.35
CA LEU A 114 -6.37 -6.45 -4.23
C LEU A 114 -6.88 -6.16 -5.65
N SER A 115 -8.07 -5.59 -5.75
CA SER A 115 -8.60 -5.15 -7.05
C SER A 115 -7.76 -4.03 -7.67
N THR A 116 -7.22 -3.12 -6.86
CA THR A 116 -6.30 -2.08 -7.33
C THR A 116 -5.00 -2.68 -7.87
N ILE A 117 -4.43 -3.68 -7.19
CA ILE A 117 -3.25 -4.40 -7.69
C ILE A 117 -3.55 -5.07 -9.03
N GLN A 118 -4.62 -5.87 -9.08
CA GLN A 118 -5.03 -6.58 -10.28
C GLN A 118 -5.28 -5.63 -11.45
N TYR A 119 -5.90 -4.47 -11.18
CA TYR A 119 -6.16 -3.44 -12.17
C TYR A 119 -4.87 -2.82 -12.71
N VAL A 120 -3.94 -2.42 -11.86
CA VAL A 120 -2.68 -1.82 -12.30
C VAL A 120 -1.82 -2.85 -13.05
N ASP A 121 -1.72 -4.08 -12.57
CA ASP A 121 -0.95 -5.13 -13.25
C ASP A 121 -1.52 -5.46 -14.63
N SER A 122 -2.86 -5.55 -14.73
CA SER A 122 -3.52 -5.88 -16.00
C SER A 122 -3.43 -4.77 -17.05
N PHE A 123 -3.55 -3.50 -16.64
CA PHE A 123 -3.63 -2.37 -17.57
C PHE A 123 -2.32 -1.59 -17.73
N TYR A 124 -1.38 -1.72 -16.79
CA TYR A 124 -0.15 -0.93 -16.74
C TYR A 124 1.10 -1.75 -16.40
N GLY A 125 0.97 -3.05 -16.10
CA GLY A 125 2.10 -3.93 -15.77
C GLY A 125 3.22 -3.94 -16.80
N ASN A 126 2.88 -4.00 -18.09
CA ASN A 126 3.87 -3.98 -19.19
C ASN A 126 4.59 -2.63 -19.37
N ARG A 127 4.13 -1.58 -18.67
CA ARG A 127 4.71 -0.23 -18.72
C ARG A 127 5.48 0.11 -17.44
N LEU A 128 5.47 -0.78 -16.45
CA LEU A 128 6.27 -0.64 -15.24
C LEU A 128 7.74 -0.77 -15.61
N GLY A 129 8.55 0.16 -15.12
CA GLY A 129 10.00 0.09 -15.28
C GLY A 129 10.73 0.92 -14.23
N GLY A 130 12.00 0.59 -14.01
CA GLY A 130 12.88 1.32 -13.09
C GLY A 130 12.33 1.38 -11.66
N GLU A 131 12.32 2.59 -11.10
CA GLU A 131 11.94 2.83 -9.71
C GLU A 131 10.44 2.61 -9.45
N GLU A 132 9.57 2.93 -10.42
CA GLU A 132 8.12 2.69 -10.31
C GLU A 132 7.82 1.21 -10.13
N GLN A 133 8.51 0.34 -10.89
CA GLN A 133 8.36 -1.11 -10.78
C GLN A 133 8.87 -1.64 -9.43
N TYR A 134 9.98 -1.10 -8.93
CA TYR A 134 10.53 -1.47 -7.63
C TYR A 134 9.53 -1.17 -6.52
N TRP A 135 9.03 0.07 -6.43
CA TRP A 135 8.08 0.48 -5.40
C TRP A 135 6.76 -0.26 -5.50
N TRP A 136 6.28 -0.49 -6.71
CA TRP A 136 5.10 -1.31 -6.94
C TRP A 136 5.28 -2.75 -6.42
N THR A 137 6.44 -3.34 -6.68
CA THR A 137 6.77 -4.69 -6.18
C THR A 137 6.86 -4.73 -4.66
N GLN A 138 7.47 -3.72 -4.03
CA GLN A 138 7.52 -3.61 -2.56
C GLN A 138 6.11 -3.46 -1.96
N PHE A 139 5.25 -2.66 -2.59
CA PHE A 139 3.86 -2.48 -2.18
C PHE A 139 3.04 -3.78 -2.25
N CYS A 140 3.13 -4.51 -3.37
CA CYS A 140 2.50 -5.82 -3.51
C CYS A 140 3.03 -6.82 -2.48
N SER A 141 4.34 -6.80 -2.21
CA SER A 141 4.98 -7.67 -1.22
C SER A 141 4.50 -7.37 0.20
N ALA A 142 4.33 -6.09 0.55
CA ALA A 142 3.78 -5.69 1.84
C ALA A 142 2.34 -6.19 2.04
N ILE A 143 1.50 -6.14 1.00
CA ILE A 143 0.13 -6.65 1.05
C ILE A 143 0.10 -8.18 1.18
N GLU A 144 0.95 -8.89 0.44
CA GLU A 144 1.09 -10.34 0.59
C GLU A 144 1.60 -10.74 1.97
N PHE A 145 2.54 -9.99 2.54
CA PHE A 145 3.00 -10.21 3.91
C PHE A 145 1.87 -10.01 4.92
N ILE A 146 1.11 -8.92 4.81
CA ILE A 146 -0.05 -8.64 5.67
C ILE A 146 -1.05 -9.80 5.64
N LYS A 147 -1.32 -10.40 4.48
CA LYS A 147 -2.23 -11.57 4.36
C LYS A 147 -1.76 -12.81 5.14
N THR A 148 -0.46 -12.87 5.46
CA THR A 148 0.15 -13.98 6.20
C THR A 148 0.39 -13.67 7.69
N MET A 149 0.10 -12.43 8.13
CA MET A 149 0.20 -12.04 9.54
C MET A 149 -1.07 -12.48 10.28
N ASP A 150 -0.94 -12.98 11.51
CA ASP A 150 -2.05 -13.35 12.41
C ASP A 150 -1.89 -12.72 13.79
#